data_AF-A0A2C9KKX1-F1
#
_entry.id   AF-A0A2C9KKX1-F1
#
_cell.length_a   1.000
_cell.length_b   1.000
_cell.length_c   1.000
_cell.angle_alpha   90.00
_cell.angle_beta   90.00
_cell.angle_gamma   90.00
#
_symmetry.space_group_name_H-M   'P 1'
#
loop_
_entity.id
_entity.type
_entity.pdbx_description
1 polymer ?
#
loop_
_entity_poly.entity_id
_entity_poly.type
_entity_poly.pdbx_seq_one_letter_code
_entity_poly.pdbx_strand_id
1 'polypeptide(L)'
;MTISAFQCLLFATLCVLVASDIKVILDNAKVIAKGTFSNKLYYISKPPVASFAQAKNWCAANGAGYPVEIESLEEFAFLESLVKPNSGLRVLIAGTDANKDGTWVSQRTGAQLNVFDWSAGEPNNNERQEDCLELIADRAGRLNDIPCNNPNGVFSALCEKELF
;
A
#
# COMPACT_ATOMS: atom_id res chain seq x y z
N MET A 1 17.59 -51.07 1.53
CA MET A 1 16.77 -49.90 1.12
C MET A 1 16.81 -48.91 2.27
N THR A 2 17.17 -47.63 2.05
CA THR A 2 16.59 -46.43 2.76
C THR A 2 17.47 -45.16 2.74
N ILE A 3 18.79 -45.21 2.56
CA ILE A 3 19.65 -43.99 2.61
C ILE A 3 19.34 -43.01 1.46
N SER A 4 19.10 -43.51 0.25
CA SER A 4 18.84 -42.68 -0.94
C SER A 4 17.55 -41.86 -0.84
N ALA A 5 16.47 -42.42 -0.29
CA ALA A 5 15.20 -41.72 -0.15
C ALA A 5 15.27 -40.61 0.91
N PHE A 6 15.92 -40.89 2.05
CA PHE A 6 16.10 -39.91 3.13
C PHE A 6 16.98 -38.74 2.69
N GLN A 7 18.06 -39.02 1.97
CA GLN A 7 18.95 -37.98 1.44
C GLN A 7 18.29 -37.13 0.35
N CYS A 8 17.44 -37.74 -0.49
CA CYS A 8 16.64 -37.01 -1.48
C CYS A 8 15.59 -36.10 -0.80
N LEU A 9 14.95 -36.57 0.28
CA LEU A 9 14.00 -35.78 1.06
C LEU A 9 14.68 -34.59 1.77
N LEU A 10 15.87 -34.80 2.33
CA LEU A 10 16.67 -33.74 2.94
C LEU A 10 17.12 -32.69 1.90
N PHE A 11 17.54 -33.13 0.72
CA PHE A 11 17.91 -32.20 -0.35
C PHE A 11 16.69 -31.41 -0.86
N ALA A 12 15.55 -32.07 -1.07
CA ALA A 12 14.32 -31.41 -1.50
C ALA A 12 13.82 -30.39 -0.48
N THR A 13 13.82 -30.73 0.81
CA THR A 13 13.45 -29.80 1.89
C THR A 13 14.41 -28.62 1.99
N LEU A 14 15.73 -28.86 1.89
CA LEU A 14 16.73 -27.79 1.85
C LEU A 14 16.52 -26.87 0.63
N CYS A 15 16.26 -27.42 -0.56
CA CYS A 15 15.95 -26.62 -1.75
C CYS A 15 14.71 -25.75 -1.57
N VAL A 16 13.64 -26.30 -0.97
CA VAL A 16 12.42 -25.53 -0.66
C VAL A 16 12.72 -24.41 0.33
N LEU A 17 13.47 -24.69 1.40
CA LEU A 17 13.86 -23.68 2.39
C LEU A 17 14.67 -22.54 1.76
N VAL A 18 15.71 -22.88 1.00
CA VAL A 18 16.55 -21.89 0.30
C VAL A 18 15.71 -21.08 -0.69
N ALA A 19 14.82 -21.72 -1.45
CA ALA A 19 13.94 -21.03 -2.38
C ALA A 19 12.97 -20.07 -1.66
N SER A 20 12.42 -20.47 -0.52
CA SER A 20 11.58 -19.58 0.29
C SER A 20 12.37 -18.40 0.86
N ASP A 21 13.59 -18.61 1.34
CA ASP A 21 14.44 -17.54 1.87
C ASP A 21 14.81 -16.52 0.78
N ILE A 22 15.21 -17.00 -0.41
CA ILE A 22 15.48 -16.14 -1.56
C ILE A 22 14.24 -15.33 -1.93
N LYS A 23 13.06 -15.96 -1.99
CA LYS A 23 11.81 -15.26 -2.29
C LYS A 23 11.52 -14.17 -1.26
N VAL A 24 11.65 -14.48 0.03
CA VAL A 24 11.44 -13.52 1.13
C VAL A 24 12.42 -12.35 1.02
N ILE A 25 13.69 -12.59 0.70
CA ILE A 25 14.70 -11.54 0.50
C ILE A 25 14.31 -10.63 -0.67
N LEU A 26 13.93 -11.22 -1.82
CA LEU A 26 13.53 -10.47 -3.01
C LEU A 26 12.26 -9.65 -2.77
N ASP A 27 11.27 -10.21 -2.08
CA ASP A 27 10.02 -9.51 -1.77
C ASP A 27 10.26 -8.37 -0.77
N ASN A 28 11.09 -8.58 0.25
CA ASN A 28 11.51 -7.50 1.16
C ASN A 28 12.28 -6.38 0.43
N ALA A 29 13.07 -6.69 -0.59
CA ALA A 29 13.81 -5.70 -1.36
C ALA A 29 12.91 -4.75 -2.19
N LYS A 30 11.64 -5.14 -2.42
CA LYS A 30 10.64 -4.34 -3.14
C LYS A 30 9.84 -3.41 -2.21
N VAL A 31 10.08 -3.43 -0.90
CA VAL A 31 9.31 -2.68 0.10
C VAL A 31 10.19 -1.62 0.76
N ILE A 32 9.67 -0.39 0.91
CA ILE A 32 10.37 0.72 1.57
C ILE A 32 10.19 0.64 3.09
N ALA A 33 8.95 0.41 3.52
CA ALA A 33 8.55 0.36 4.91
C ALA A 33 7.42 -0.63 5.06
N LYS A 34 7.33 -1.27 6.23
CA LYS A 34 6.26 -2.18 6.60
C LYS A 34 5.98 -2.10 8.08
N GLY A 35 4.77 -2.42 8.48
CA GLY A 35 4.35 -2.47 9.87
C GLY A 35 3.07 -3.27 10.03
N THR A 36 2.70 -3.57 11.26
CA THR A 36 1.45 -4.28 11.56
C THR A 36 0.63 -3.48 12.54
N PHE A 37 -0.67 -3.38 12.28
CA PHE A 37 -1.62 -2.71 13.14
C PHE A 37 -2.97 -3.44 13.03
N SER A 38 -3.63 -3.69 14.16
CA SER A 38 -4.95 -4.34 14.23
C SER A 38 -5.15 -5.53 13.26
N ASN A 39 -4.27 -6.54 13.34
CA ASN A 39 -4.30 -7.75 12.48
C ASN A 39 -4.00 -7.53 10.98
N LYS A 40 -3.68 -6.31 10.56
CA LYS A 40 -3.30 -6.04 9.18
C LYS A 40 -1.78 -5.85 9.07
N LEU A 41 -1.21 -6.36 7.99
CA LEU A 41 0.12 -6.04 7.52
C LEU A 41 0.04 -4.90 6.53
N TYR A 42 0.83 -3.87 6.76
CA TYR A 42 0.96 -2.71 5.89
C TYR A 42 2.35 -2.66 5.30
N TYR A 43 2.46 -2.28 4.03
CA TYR A 43 3.74 -2.18 3.33
C TYR A 43 3.70 -1.20 2.16
N ILE A 44 4.80 -0.47 1.98
CA ILE A 44 4.94 0.58 0.96
C ILE A 44 5.82 0.08 -0.18
N SER A 45 5.33 0.18 -1.42
CA SER A 45 6.10 -0.22 -2.61
C SER A 45 7.34 0.65 -2.80
N LYS A 46 8.46 -0.01 -3.14
CA LYS A 46 9.68 0.65 -3.61
C LYS A 46 9.64 0.95 -5.12
N PRO A 47 9.19 0.03 -5.99
CA PRO A 47 8.92 0.39 -7.38
C PRO A 47 7.81 1.46 -7.45
N PRO A 48 7.98 2.49 -8.27
CA PRO A 48 6.98 3.52 -8.41
C PRO A 48 5.78 3.01 -9.21
N VAL A 49 4.64 3.64 -8.97
CA VAL A 49 3.38 3.52 -9.71
C VAL A 49 2.91 4.91 -10.14
N ALA A 50 2.12 4.97 -11.20
CA ALA A 50 1.60 6.19 -11.81
C ALA A 50 0.07 6.28 -11.78
N SER A 51 -0.61 5.24 -11.29
CA SER A 51 -2.07 5.22 -11.19
C SER A 51 -2.56 4.31 -10.07
N PHE A 52 -3.79 4.55 -9.62
CA PHE A 52 -4.43 3.67 -8.64
C PHE A 52 -4.56 2.22 -9.15
N ALA A 53 -4.83 2.04 -10.45
CA ALA A 53 -4.88 0.72 -11.06
C ALA A 53 -3.53 -0.02 -10.96
N GLN A 54 -2.40 0.69 -11.16
CA GLN A 54 -1.08 0.12 -10.97
C GLN A 54 -0.79 -0.19 -9.50
N ALA A 55 -1.18 0.70 -8.56
CA ALA A 55 -1.06 0.45 -7.13
C ALA A 55 -1.82 -0.82 -6.72
N LYS A 56 -3.08 -0.96 -7.14
CA LYS A 56 -3.92 -2.14 -6.92
C LYS A 56 -3.27 -3.42 -7.45
N ASN A 57 -2.79 -3.40 -8.68
CA ASN A 57 -2.11 -4.56 -9.28
C ASN A 57 -0.83 -4.92 -8.53
N TRP A 58 -0.07 -3.92 -8.08
CA TRP A 58 1.17 -4.14 -7.33
C TRP A 58 0.90 -4.78 -5.96
N CYS A 59 -0.07 -4.27 -5.19
CA CYS A 59 -0.46 -4.85 -3.90
C CYS A 59 -0.97 -6.29 -4.04
N ALA A 60 -1.77 -6.55 -5.07
CA ALA A 60 -2.25 -7.91 -5.34
C ALA A 60 -1.09 -8.88 -5.67
N ALA A 61 -0.11 -8.43 -6.46
CA ALA A 61 1.02 -9.26 -6.87
C ALA A 61 2.10 -9.44 -5.78
N ASN A 62 2.24 -8.50 -4.83
CA ASN A 62 3.34 -8.46 -3.86
C ASN A 62 2.83 -8.55 -2.41
N GLY A 63 2.03 -9.56 -2.12
CA GLY A 63 1.49 -9.82 -0.78
C GLY A 63 0.03 -10.24 -0.77
N ALA A 64 -0.61 -10.37 -1.94
CA ALA A 64 -2.03 -10.69 -2.07
C ALA A 64 -2.91 -9.73 -1.27
N GLY A 65 -2.48 -8.46 -1.22
CA GLY A 65 -3.14 -7.37 -0.51
C GLY A 65 -3.91 -6.44 -1.45
N TYR A 66 -4.28 -5.28 -0.92
CA TYR A 66 -4.99 -4.22 -1.63
C TYR A 66 -4.45 -2.86 -1.17
N PRO A 67 -4.54 -1.76 -1.95
CA PRO A 67 -4.19 -0.45 -1.42
C PRO A 67 -5.04 -0.11 -0.19
N VAL A 68 -4.45 0.54 0.81
CA VAL A 68 -5.09 0.71 2.13
C VAL A 68 -6.40 1.46 2.06
N GLU A 69 -7.42 0.96 2.75
CA GLU A 69 -8.68 1.67 3.00
C GLU A 69 -8.68 2.14 4.47
N ILE A 70 -8.83 3.44 4.71
CA ILE A 70 -8.83 3.98 6.09
C ILE A 70 -10.16 3.62 6.77
N GLU A 71 -10.11 2.84 7.85
CA GLU A 71 -11.29 2.39 8.59
C GLU A 71 -11.44 3.06 9.96
N SER A 72 -10.35 3.59 10.53
CA SER A 72 -10.36 4.23 11.86
C SER A 72 -9.35 5.37 11.98
N LEU A 73 -9.52 6.20 13.00
CA LEU A 73 -8.59 7.28 13.31
C LEU A 73 -7.23 6.74 13.77
N GLU A 74 -7.25 5.67 14.55
CA GLU A 74 -6.06 5.02 15.08
C GLU A 74 -5.26 4.34 13.96
N GLU A 75 -5.94 3.69 13.02
CA GLU A 75 -5.31 3.17 11.81
C GLU A 75 -4.68 4.31 11.02
N PHE A 76 -5.41 5.41 10.79
CA PHE A 76 -4.90 6.51 9.99
C PHE A 76 -3.63 7.13 10.59
N ALA A 77 -3.61 7.37 11.91
CA ALA A 77 -2.42 7.84 12.62
C ALA A 77 -1.24 6.86 12.51
N PHE A 78 -1.51 5.55 12.51
CA PHE A 78 -0.49 4.54 12.24
C PHE A 78 0.06 4.67 10.80
N LEU A 79 -0.79 4.85 9.80
CA LEU A 79 -0.37 5.02 8.40
C LEU A 79 0.50 6.27 8.22
N GLU A 80 0.12 7.40 8.82
CA GLU A 80 0.92 8.63 8.82
C GLU A 80 2.32 8.39 9.40
N SER A 81 2.41 7.63 10.50
CA SER A 81 3.70 7.27 11.10
C SER A 81 4.55 6.33 10.23
N LEU A 82 3.89 5.49 9.41
CA LEU A 82 4.54 4.56 8.50
C LEU A 82 5.10 5.27 7.26
N VAL A 83 4.41 6.32 6.80
CA VAL A 83 4.88 7.23 5.74
C VAL A 83 5.91 8.21 6.33
N LYS A 84 7.15 7.72 6.46
CA LYS A 84 8.26 8.42 7.12
C LYS A 84 8.39 9.89 6.67
N PRO A 85 8.35 10.87 7.61
CA PRO A 85 8.55 12.28 7.28
C PRO A 85 9.91 12.55 6.62
N ASN A 86 9.97 13.59 5.77
CA ASN A 86 11.17 14.03 5.05
C ASN A 86 11.76 12.99 4.08
N SER A 87 10.96 12.02 3.63
CA SER A 87 11.38 11.01 2.66
C SER A 87 11.09 11.41 1.22
N GLY A 88 10.34 12.50 0.98
CA GLY A 88 9.86 12.88 -0.34
C GLY A 88 8.82 11.92 -0.94
N LEU A 89 8.32 10.95 -0.16
CA LEU A 89 7.36 9.97 -0.64
C LEU A 89 5.97 10.59 -0.81
N ARG A 90 5.35 10.22 -1.92
CA ARG A 90 3.94 10.40 -2.23
C ARG A 90 3.31 9.03 -2.37
N VAL A 91 2.27 8.74 -1.61
CA VAL A 91 1.86 7.35 -1.36
C VAL A 91 0.37 7.17 -1.63
N LEU A 92 0.02 6.44 -2.68
CA LEU A 92 -1.36 6.13 -3.06
C LEU A 92 -2.04 5.20 -2.04
N ILE A 93 -3.29 5.54 -1.71
CA ILE A 93 -4.20 4.73 -0.89
C ILE A 93 -5.55 4.55 -1.60
N ALA A 94 -6.43 3.72 -1.05
CA ALA A 94 -7.76 3.45 -1.60
C ALA A 94 -8.85 4.34 -1.01
N GLY A 95 -9.00 5.54 -1.56
CA GLY A 95 -10.21 6.34 -1.42
C GLY A 95 -10.52 7.09 -2.70
N THR A 96 -11.81 7.32 -2.95
CA THR A 96 -12.30 8.05 -4.13
C THR A 96 -13.58 8.81 -3.83
N ASP A 97 -13.79 9.93 -4.50
CA ASP A 97 -15.06 10.65 -4.56
C ASP A 97 -15.62 10.77 -5.99
N ALA A 98 -15.11 9.99 -6.96
CA ALA A 98 -15.50 10.02 -8.38
C ALA A 98 -17.01 9.90 -8.66
N ASN A 99 -17.76 9.28 -7.74
CA ASN A 99 -19.21 9.15 -7.87
C ASN A 99 -19.95 10.44 -7.47
N LYS A 100 -19.39 11.21 -6.54
CA LYS A 100 -19.95 12.44 -5.99
C LYS A 100 -18.86 13.23 -5.28
N ASP A 101 -18.39 14.30 -5.93
CA ASP A 101 -17.37 15.21 -5.39
C ASP A 101 -17.62 15.57 -3.93
N GLY A 102 -16.55 15.49 -3.12
CA GLY A 102 -16.58 15.76 -1.68
C GLY A 102 -17.19 14.64 -0.83
N THR A 103 -17.63 13.54 -1.44
CA THR A 103 -18.09 12.33 -0.73
C THR A 103 -17.12 11.19 -0.96
N TRP A 104 -16.11 11.11 -0.09
CA TRP A 104 -15.07 10.10 -0.16
C TRP A 104 -15.54 8.73 0.34
N VAL A 105 -15.26 7.70 -0.45
CA VAL A 105 -15.55 6.30 -0.14
C VAL A 105 -14.34 5.41 -0.44
N SER A 106 -14.23 4.31 0.31
CA SER A 106 -13.23 3.27 0.12
C SER A 106 -13.48 2.57 -1.22
N GLN A 107 -12.46 2.45 -2.08
CA GLN A 107 -12.65 2.01 -3.48
C GLN A 107 -13.05 0.53 -3.66
N ARG A 108 -12.76 -0.33 -2.68
CA ARG A 108 -13.12 -1.76 -2.71
C ARG A 108 -14.39 -2.03 -1.92
N THR A 109 -14.54 -1.47 -0.73
CA THR A 109 -15.70 -1.76 0.14
C THR A 109 -16.89 -0.82 -0.08
N GLY A 110 -16.65 0.37 -0.64
CA GLY A 110 -17.65 1.43 -0.74
C GLY A 110 -18.01 2.07 0.61
N ALA A 111 -17.28 1.74 1.68
CA ALA A 111 -17.47 2.35 2.99
C ALA A 111 -17.18 3.85 2.92
N GLN A 112 -17.98 4.67 3.60
CA GLN A 112 -17.73 6.12 3.64
C GLN A 112 -16.51 6.42 4.51
N LEU A 113 -15.59 7.25 4.00
CA LEU A 113 -14.49 7.78 4.79
C LEU A 113 -15.04 8.89 5.69
N ASN A 114 -14.74 8.79 6.98
CA ASN A 114 -15.15 9.77 7.99
C ASN A 114 -13.95 10.39 8.73
N VAL A 115 -12.74 9.96 8.39
CA VAL A 115 -11.50 10.40 9.00
C VAL A 115 -10.68 11.09 7.93
N PHE A 116 -10.32 12.34 8.20
CA PHE A 116 -9.50 13.15 7.30
C PHE A 116 -8.55 14.03 8.11
N ASP A 117 -7.27 14.02 7.75
CA ASP A 117 -6.29 15.05 8.10
C ASP A 117 -5.69 15.55 6.78
N TRP A 118 -6.36 16.55 6.20
CA TRP A 118 -5.98 17.10 4.91
C TRP A 118 -4.71 17.93 5.02
N SER A 119 -3.86 17.83 4.02
CA SER A 119 -2.78 18.78 3.83
C SER A 119 -3.33 20.20 3.67
N ALA A 120 -2.54 21.20 4.05
CA ALA A 120 -2.97 22.59 3.91
C ALA A 120 -3.31 22.90 2.44
N GLY A 121 -4.57 23.31 2.22
CA GLY A 121 -5.11 23.59 0.89
C GLY A 121 -5.99 22.50 0.29
N GLU A 122 -6.02 21.31 0.90
CA GLU A 122 -6.72 20.12 0.38
C GLU A 122 -8.06 19.83 1.10
N PRO A 123 -8.98 19.09 0.46
CA PRO A 123 -8.93 18.67 -0.94
C PRO A 123 -9.28 19.84 -1.86
N ASN A 124 -8.55 20.00 -2.96
CA ASN A 124 -8.72 21.15 -3.84
C ASN A 124 -9.43 20.83 -5.17
N ASN A 125 -9.58 19.53 -5.48
CA ASN A 125 -10.14 19.00 -6.71
C ASN A 125 -9.62 19.71 -7.97
N ASN A 126 -8.30 19.73 -8.14
CA ASN A 126 -7.64 20.50 -9.19
C ASN A 126 -8.17 20.09 -10.56
N GLU A 127 -8.54 21.07 -11.37
CA GLU A 127 -9.16 20.88 -12.69
C GLU A 127 -10.39 19.95 -12.70
N ARG A 128 -11.00 19.66 -11.54
CA ARG A 128 -12.10 18.71 -11.35
C ARG A 128 -11.77 17.28 -11.79
N GLN A 129 -10.54 16.84 -11.52
CA GLN A 129 -10.02 15.56 -11.99
C GLN A 129 -9.31 14.76 -10.88
N GLU A 130 -9.44 15.16 -9.61
CA GLU A 130 -8.66 14.58 -8.51
C GLU A 130 -9.47 13.60 -7.66
N ASP A 131 -9.89 12.49 -8.26
CA ASP A 131 -10.78 11.54 -7.58
C ASP A 131 -10.06 10.43 -6.77
N CYS A 132 -8.76 10.55 -6.50
CA CYS A 132 -7.98 9.54 -5.77
C CYS A 132 -7.15 10.16 -4.64
N LEU A 133 -6.84 9.36 -3.62
CA LEU A 133 -6.09 9.83 -2.46
C LEU A 133 -4.63 9.41 -2.46
N GLU A 134 -3.79 10.32 -1.94
CA GLU A 134 -2.44 10.03 -1.51
C GLU A 134 -2.15 10.55 -0.09
N LEU A 135 -1.09 10.02 0.50
CA LEU A 135 -0.42 10.55 1.69
C LEU A 135 0.90 11.21 1.28
N ILE A 136 1.16 12.42 1.78
CA ILE A 136 2.39 13.18 1.47
C ILE A 136 3.33 13.14 2.68
N ALA A 137 4.44 12.42 2.55
CA ALA A 137 5.44 12.27 3.63
C ALA A 137 5.93 13.61 4.18
N ASP A 138 6.24 14.55 3.29
CA ASP A 138 6.77 15.87 3.66
C ASP A 138 5.68 16.80 4.24
N ARG A 139 4.42 16.35 4.27
CA ARG A 139 3.31 17.00 4.98
C ARG A 139 2.80 16.13 6.13
N ALA A 140 3.72 15.43 6.81
CA ALA A 140 3.44 14.55 7.95
C ALA A 140 2.51 13.38 7.64
N GLY A 141 2.46 12.93 6.38
CA GLY A 141 1.59 11.84 5.95
C GLY A 141 0.14 12.29 5.68
N ARG A 142 -0.15 13.59 5.70
CA ARG A 142 -1.50 14.10 5.47
C ARG A 142 -2.03 13.85 4.07
N LEU A 143 -3.35 13.80 3.98
CA LEU A 143 -4.08 13.51 2.75
C LEU A 143 -3.93 14.62 1.71
N ASN A 144 -3.99 14.18 0.46
CA ASN A 144 -4.14 15.03 -0.71
C ASN A 144 -4.98 14.26 -1.75
N ASP A 145 -5.87 14.96 -2.43
CA ASP A 145 -6.55 14.44 -3.60
C ASP A 145 -5.67 14.64 -4.85
N ILE A 146 -5.70 13.66 -5.75
CA ILE A 146 -4.91 13.64 -6.99
C ILE A 146 -5.65 12.90 -8.09
N PRO A 147 -5.26 13.08 -9.36
CA PRO A 147 -5.83 12.29 -10.44
C PRO A 147 -5.51 10.81 -10.26
N CYS A 148 -6.51 9.94 -10.41
CA CYS A 148 -6.34 8.49 -10.31
C CYS A 148 -5.37 7.89 -11.32
N ASN A 149 -5.11 8.60 -12.42
CA ASN A 149 -4.11 8.26 -13.42
C ASN A 149 -3.28 9.49 -13.76
N ASN A 150 -2.03 9.50 -13.33
CA ASN A 150 -1.08 10.57 -13.61
C ASN A 150 0.21 9.95 -14.17
N PRO A 151 0.35 9.84 -15.51
CA PRO A 151 1.50 9.22 -16.15
C PRO A 151 2.86 9.83 -15.81
N ASN A 152 2.87 11.10 -15.38
CA ASN A 152 4.07 11.82 -14.96
C ASN A 152 4.28 11.77 -13.43
N GLY A 153 3.32 11.23 -12.69
CA GLY A 153 3.37 11.08 -11.25
C GLY A 153 4.27 9.91 -10.85
N VAL A 154 5.00 10.12 -9.75
CA VAL A 154 5.87 9.10 -9.15
C VAL A 154 5.36 8.86 -7.74
N PHE A 155 4.59 7.78 -7.58
CA PHE A 155 4.00 7.40 -6.31
C PHE A 155 4.50 6.04 -5.85
N SER A 156 4.47 5.81 -4.55
CA SER A 156 4.46 4.45 -3.98
C SER A 156 3.02 4.00 -3.74
N ALA A 157 2.79 2.70 -3.70
CA ALA A 157 1.53 2.12 -3.23
C ALA A 157 1.66 1.73 -1.76
N LEU A 158 0.74 2.17 -0.90
CA LEU A 158 0.61 1.64 0.46
C LEU A 158 -0.47 0.56 0.46
N CYS A 159 -0.04 -0.66 0.76
CA CYS A 159 -0.87 -1.85 0.71
C CYS A 159 -1.21 -2.34 2.11
N GLU A 160 -2.41 -2.91 2.28
CA GLU A 160 -2.83 -3.71 3.43
C GLU A 160 -3.04 -5.18 3.07
N LYS A 161 -2.91 -6.04 4.08
CA LYS A 161 -3.27 -7.45 4.03
C LYS A 161 -3.68 -7.95 5.41
N GLU A 162 -4.87 -8.54 5.53
CA GLU A 162 -5.27 -9.32 6.72
C GLU A 162 -4.30 -10.47 6.99
N LEU A 163 -3.87 -10.62 8.25
CA LEU A 163 -2.95 -11.67 8.68
C LEU A 163 -3.66 -12.94 9.17
N PHE A 164 -4.86 -12.81 9.75
CA PHE A 164 -5.69 -13.93 10.20
C PHE A 164 -7.18 -13.68 10.00
#